data_AF-A0A8H8RIS5-F1
#
_entry.id   AF-A0A8H8RIS5-F1
#
_cell.length_a   1.000
_cell.length_b   1.000
_cell.length_c   1.000
_cell.angle_alpha   90.00
_cell.angle_beta   90.00
_cell.angle_gamma   90.00
#
_symmetry.space_group_name_H-M   'P 1'
#
loop_
_entity.id
_entity.type
_entity.pdbx_description
1 polymer ?
#
loop_
_entity_poly.entity_id
_entity_poly.type
_entity_poly.pdbx_seq_one_letter_code
_entity_poly.pdbx_strand_id
1 'polypeptide(L)'
;MPEKDEKHVEVPLLEDYDATIPDSQPEADESLSPTPKSKPIPTLKRRALRLFIFCIWFYAVFMGSFYFFSFLGDQYDHTLDVLKTTALKTYGGITDTYQSITNPATREEVVDLMTELYELLAEMGYYDAAMIGRPPHSPGINRTLAAELEFSREAVEMMEMLPYLLQEEESLGWGGDNKFLLSGTFADLRDDGVLDFTRDPMFAIDDLSKGFDEDGGKYMRPDYICLMKLWTIDQENMGLQADPALKNIELEEGPGNMFSPENAASRLARDALRDYIHKFRTLEWIPGGNVNGTWEGDEYTRLYKENGWPESFNSTAFNIAREQWEEDDMARWDAEAPFQEVWKLDYWIQIALNDIDEKRRMIADVAAGMEIPPDKADREVYKQELQEEVKKRIESLPKLQAELEVAREVLKSIDPEVKRAREERMRKYGN
;
A
#
# COMPACT_ATOMS: atom_id res chain seq x y z
N MET A 1 -12.74 22.64 61.10
CA MET A 1 -12.13 23.14 59.86
C MET A 1 -10.63 23.18 60.07
N PRO A 2 -9.84 22.32 59.42
CA PRO A 2 -8.42 22.57 59.26
C PRO A 2 -8.12 23.07 57.84
N GLU A 3 -7.33 24.14 57.78
CA GLU A 3 -6.64 24.64 56.58
C GLU A 3 -5.90 23.51 55.87
N LYS A 4 -6.06 23.44 54.54
CA LYS A 4 -5.20 22.64 53.67
C LYS A 4 -4.17 23.57 53.04
N ASP A 5 -2.92 23.34 53.38
CA ASP A 5 -1.75 23.93 52.74
C ASP A 5 -1.68 23.51 51.25
N GLU A 6 -1.71 24.49 50.35
CA GLU A 6 -1.37 24.33 48.95
C GLU A 6 0.15 24.23 48.80
N LYS A 7 0.65 23.04 48.46
CA LYS A 7 2.03 22.86 47.99
C LYS A 7 2.08 23.13 46.49
N HIS A 8 2.75 24.22 46.11
CA HIS A 8 3.24 24.41 44.75
C HIS A 8 4.22 23.28 44.40
N VAL A 9 3.96 22.61 43.28
CA VAL A 9 4.89 21.68 42.62
C VAL A 9 5.52 22.46 41.47
N GLU A 10 6.80 22.78 41.61
CA GLU A 10 7.63 23.30 40.51
C GLU A 10 7.93 22.16 39.52
N VAL A 11 7.70 22.43 38.24
CA VAL A 11 8.07 21.55 37.13
C VAL A 11 9.51 21.91 36.71
N PRO A 12 10.46 20.96 36.66
CA PRO A 12 11.82 21.27 36.22
C PRO A 12 11.89 21.57 34.72
N LEU A 13 12.51 22.70 34.38
CA LEU A 13 12.95 23.03 33.02
C LEU A 13 14.10 22.09 32.61
N LEU A 14 14.00 21.48 31.42
CA LEU A 14 15.13 20.82 30.77
C LEU A 14 16.11 21.89 30.28
N GLU A 15 17.30 21.93 30.90
CA GLU A 15 18.46 22.69 30.40
C GLU A 15 19.37 21.77 29.54
N ASP A 16 19.71 22.32 28.37
CA ASP A 16 20.97 22.24 27.63
C ASP A 16 21.59 20.88 27.28
N TYR A 17 21.37 20.48 26.02
CA TYR A 17 22.19 19.52 25.29
C TYR A 17 23.32 20.27 24.55
N ASP A 18 24.54 20.17 25.09
CA ASP A 18 25.74 20.80 24.58
C ASP A 18 26.44 19.88 23.56
N ALA A 19 26.46 20.28 22.28
CA ALA A 19 27.09 19.54 21.18
C ALA A 19 28.50 20.10 20.93
N THR A 20 29.51 19.44 21.49
CA THR A 20 30.92 19.72 21.20
C THR A 20 31.40 18.90 19.99
N ILE A 21 31.78 19.60 18.92
CA ILE A 21 32.48 19.08 17.74
C ILE A 21 33.99 19.10 18.04
N PRO A 22 34.76 18.01 17.86
CA PRO A 22 36.20 18.04 18.04
C PRO A 22 36.91 18.50 16.76
N ASP A 23 37.80 19.48 16.97
CA ASP A 23 38.66 20.11 15.97
C ASP A 23 39.87 19.23 15.60
N SER A 24 40.32 19.38 14.35
CA SER A 24 41.38 18.60 13.70
C SER A 24 42.80 18.94 14.20
N GLN A 25 43.67 17.92 14.31
CA GLN A 25 45.11 18.07 14.60
C GLN A 25 45.97 18.24 13.32
N PRO A 26 47.17 18.86 13.44
CA PRO A 26 47.93 19.38 12.30
C PRO A 26 49.07 18.48 11.79
N GLU A 27 49.57 18.90 10.62
CA GLU A 27 50.62 18.37 9.76
C GLU A 27 51.97 18.07 10.46
N ALA A 28 52.68 17.04 9.95
CA ALA A 28 54.02 16.65 10.37
C ALA A 28 55.04 16.83 9.23
N ASP A 29 56.15 17.48 9.57
CA ASP A 29 57.34 17.77 8.77
C ASP A 29 58.06 16.54 8.21
N GLU A 30 58.45 16.63 6.93
CA GLU A 30 59.41 15.76 6.26
C GLU A 30 60.86 16.17 6.61
N SER A 31 61.68 15.22 7.10
CA SER A 31 63.14 15.37 7.08
C SER A 31 63.82 14.14 6.47
N LEU A 32 64.56 14.42 5.39
CA LEU A 32 65.36 13.48 4.59
C LEU A 32 66.68 13.12 5.28
N SER A 33 67.05 11.83 5.26
CA SER A 33 68.46 11.40 5.34
C SER A 33 68.68 10.01 4.68
N PRO A 34 69.93 9.65 4.29
CA PRO A 34 70.20 8.98 3.02
C PRO A 34 70.31 7.45 3.07
N THR A 35 70.07 6.84 1.91
CA THR A 35 70.15 5.40 1.64
C THR A 35 71.59 4.86 1.60
N PRO A 36 71.86 3.67 2.17
CA PRO A 36 73.11 2.94 1.96
C PRO A 36 73.03 2.06 0.71
N LYS A 37 74.09 2.11 -0.10
CA LYS A 37 74.27 1.34 -1.34
C LYS A 37 74.14 -0.17 -1.11
N SER A 38 73.19 -0.83 -1.77
CA SER A 38 72.94 -2.27 -1.68
C SER A 38 73.85 -3.08 -2.61
N LYS A 39 74.35 -4.22 -2.09
CA LYS A 39 75.18 -5.19 -2.82
C LYS A 39 74.35 -5.98 -3.85
N PRO A 40 74.95 -6.45 -4.96
CA PRO A 40 74.25 -7.15 -6.02
C PRO A 40 73.64 -8.49 -5.54
N ILE A 41 72.34 -8.61 -5.75
CA ILE A 41 71.53 -9.79 -5.40
C ILE A 41 71.91 -10.98 -6.32
N PRO A 42 72.20 -12.18 -5.76
CA PRO A 42 72.58 -13.36 -6.54
C PRO A 42 71.48 -13.80 -7.52
N THR A 43 71.90 -14.25 -8.70
CA THR A 43 71.08 -14.51 -9.89
C THR A 43 69.90 -15.47 -9.68
N LEU A 44 69.95 -16.35 -8.68
CA LEU A 44 68.84 -17.25 -8.32
C LEU A 44 67.62 -16.49 -7.78
N LYS A 45 67.83 -15.39 -7.03
CA LYS A 45 66.74 -14.54 -6.50
C LYS A 45 66.05 -13.72 -7.60
N ARG A 46 66.73 -13.42 -8.72
CA ARG A 46 66.11 -12.72 -9.86
C ARG A 46 65.10 -13.58 -10.61
N ARG A 47 65.32 -14.90 -10.71
CA ARG A 47 64.36 -15.81 -11.37
C ARG A 47 63.12 -16.03 -10.51
N ALA A 48 63.29 -16.24 -9.20
CA ALA A 48 62.17 -16.33 -8.27
C ALA A 48 61.34 -15.04 -8.22
N LEU A 49 62.01 -13.87 -8.19
CA LEU A 49 61.33 -12.58 -8.20
C LEU A 49 60.57 -12.34 -9.52
N ARG A 50 61.13 -12.73 -10.67
CA ARG A 50 60.42 -12.63 -11.96
C ARG A 50 59.20 -13.55 -12.03
N LEU A 51 59.29 -14.76 -11.48
CA LEU A 51 58.15 -15.69 -11.42
C LEU A 51 57.07 -15.14 -10.48
N PHE A 52 57.46 -14.59 -9.34
CA PHE A 52 56.54 -13.98 -8.37
C PHE A 52 55.81 -12.77 -8.96
N ILE A 53 56.53 -11.87 -9.64
CA ILE A 53 55.94 -10.72 -10.35
C ILE A 53 55.00 -11.20 -11.48
N PHE A 54 55.36 -12.26 -12.20
CA PHE A 54 54.49 -12.83 -13.24
C PHE A 54 53.20 -13.42 -12.65
N CYS A 55 53.27 -14.13 -11.53
CA CYS A 55 52.10 -14.66 -10.84
C CYS A 55 51.16 -13.55 -10.33
N ILE A 56 51.72 -12.46 -9.76
CA ILE A 56 50.92 -11.30 -9.34
C ILE A 56 50.25 -10.64 -10.54
N TRP A 57 50.99 -10.45 -11.63
CA TRP A 57 50.43 -9.86 -12.85
C TRP A 57 49.31 -10.73 -13.45
N PHE A 58 49.53 -12.05 -13.52
CA PHE A 58 48.52 -12.98 -14.02
C PHE A 58 47.26 -12.99 -13.15
N TYR A 59 47.42 -12.98 -11.82
CA TYR A 59 46.30 -12.89 -10.88
C TYR A 59 45.53 -11.57 -11.03
N ALA A 60 46.23 -10.44 -11.19
CA ALA A 60 45.60 -9.15 -11.40
C ALA A 60 44.82 -9.08 -12.73
N VAL A 61 45.36 -9.64 -13.82
CA VAL A 61 44.66 -9.72 -15.11
C VAL A 61 43.44 -10.65 -15.02
N PHE A 62 43.56 -11.79 -14.37
CA PHE A 62 42.46 -12.74 -14.19
C PHE A 62 41.34 -12.15 -13.34
N MET A 63 41.65 -11.54 -12.20
CA MET A 63 40.65 -10.87 -11.35
C MET A 63 40.03 -9.67 -12.05
N GLY A 64 40.82 -8.86 -12.77
CA GLY A 64 40.30 -7.75 -13.57
C GLY A 64 39.33 -8.21 -14.66
N SER A 65 39.62 -9.32 -15.33
CA SER A 65 38.72 -9.91 -16.32
C SER A 65 37.47 -10.49 -15.68
N PHE A 66 37.58 -11.19 -14.54
CA PHE A 66 36.44 -11.74 -13.82
C PHE A 66 35.47 -10.63 -13.38
N TYR A 67 35.97 -9.57 -12.75
CA TYR A 67 35.14 -8.43 -12.37
C TYR A 67 34.54 -7.69 -13.57
N PHE A 68 35.28 -7.57 -14.68
CA PHE A 68 34.77 -6.96 -15.90
C PHE A 68 33.64 -7.79 -16.54
N PHE A 69 33.75 -9.12 -16.55
CA PHE A 69 32.69 -10.00 -17.06
C PHE A 69 31.48 -10.07 -16.13
N SER A 70 31.66 -10.05 -14.79
CA SER A 70 30.54 -9.94 -13.84
C SER A 70 29.82 -8.60 -13.99
N PHE A 71 30.57 -7.49 -14.11
CA PHE A 71 30.00 -6.16 -14.33
C PHE A 71 29.24 -6.06 -15.66
N LEU A 72 29.75 -6.68 -16.72
CA LEU A 72 29.04 -6.76 -18.01
C LEU A 72 27.81 -7.68 -17.93
N GLY A 73 27.83 -8.73 -17.12
CA GLY A 73 26.66 -9.58 -16.85
C GLY A 73 25.54 -8.79 -16.16
N ASP A 74 25.88 -8.08 -15.08
CA ASP A 74 24.92 -7.25 -14.33
C ASP A 74 24.37 -6.10 -15.18
N GLN A 75 25.22 -5.47 -16.01
CA GLN A 75 24.78 -4.46 -16.98
C GLN A 75 23.88 -5.05 -18.07
N TYR A 76 24.16 -6.26 -18.55
CA TYR A 76 23.36 -6.91 -19.59
C TYR A 76 21.99 -7.31 -19.05
N ASP A 77 21.92 -7.88 -17.85
CA ASP A 77 20.66 -8.22 -17.20
C ASP A 77 19.83 -6.97 -16.89
N HIS A 78 20.45 -5.90 -16.38
CA HIS A 78 19.77 -4.61 -16.19
C HIS A 78 19.28 -4.01 -17.52
N THR A 79 20.08 -4.08 -18.59
CA THR A 79 19.68 -3.54 -19.89
C THR A 79 18.56 -4.37 -20.52
N LEU A 80 18.56 -5.69 -20.32
CA LEU A 80 17.50 -6.58 -20.78
C LEU A 80 16.20 -6.36 -19.99
N ASP A 81 16.29 -6.10 -18.69
CA ASP A 81 15.14 -5.79 -17.84
C ASP A 81 14.56 -4.41 -18.15
N VAL A 82 15.42 -3.41 -18.41
CA VAL A 82 15.00 -2.10 -18.91
C VAL A 82 14.39 -2.24 -20.29
N LEU A 83 14.97 -3.00 -21.22
CA LEU A 83 14.39 -3.20 -22.55
C LEU A 83 13.07 -3.98 -22.51
N LYS A 84 12.91 -4.97 -21.63
CA LYS A 84 11.64 -5.66 -21.42
C LYS A 84 10.60 -4.73 -20.81
N THR A 85 10.97 -3.98 -19.78
CA THR A 85 10.10 -3.01 -19.11
C THR A 85 9.70 -1.88 -20.05
N THR A 86 10.64 -1.34 -20.84
CA THR A 86 10.38 -0.33 -21.88
C THR A 86 9.57 -0.91 -23.04
N ALA A 87 9.82 -2.14 -23.50
CA ALA A 87 8.99 -2.77 -24.52
C ALA A 87 7.55 -3.04 -24.02
N LEU A 88 7.38 -3.42 -22.75
CA LEU A 88 6.07 -3.56 -22.10
C LEU A 88 5.37 -2.19 -21.98
N LYS A 89 6.10 -1.16 -21.55
CA LYS A 89 5.62 0.23 -21.39
C LYS A 89 5.25 0.90 -22.71
N THR A 90 6.04 0.71 -23.77
CA THR A 90 5.89 1.45 -25.04
C THR A 90 4.96 0.74 -26.04
N TYR A 91 4.80 -0.58 -25.95
CA TYR A 91 4.03 -1.34 -26.95
C TYR A 91 3.03 -2.36 -26.38
N GLY A 92 3.02 -2.66 -25.08
CA GLY A 92 2.19 -3.74 -24.52
C GLY A 92 0.91 -3.30 -23.80
N GLY A 93 0.84 -2.10 -23.23
CA GLY A 93 -0.31 -1.69 -22.40
C GLY A 93 -1.56 -1.28 -23.19
N ILE A 94 -1.39 -0.45 -24.22
CA ILE A 94 -2.49 0.24 -24.91
C ILE A 94 -3.08 -0.60 -26.06
N THR A 95 -2.25 -1.29 -26.84
CA THR A 95 -2.76 -2.13 -27.95
C THR A 95 -3.43 -3.40 -27.44
N ASP A 96 -3.04 -3.91 -26.29
CA ASP A 96 -3.41 -5.28 -25.90
C ASP A 96 -4.67 -5.34 -25.03
N THR A 97 -5.01 -4.27 -24.29
CA THR A 97 -6.34 -4.14 -23.65
C THR A 97 -7.42 -4.02 -24.73
N TYR A 98 -7.15 -3.22 -25.78
CA TYR A 98 -8.00 -3.13 -26.97
C TYR A 98 -8.08 -4.47 -27.72
N GLN A 99 -6.96 -5.20 -27.87
CA GLN A 99 -6.99 -6.56 -28.45
C GLN A 99 -7.75 -7.55 -27.57
N SER A 100 -7.75 -7.40 -26.25
CA SER A 100 -8.39 -8.37 -25.36
C SER A 100 -9.91 -8.44 -25.50
N ILE A 101 -10.55 -7.29 -25.77
CA ILE A 101 -12.00 -7.19 -25.93
C ILE A 101 -12.41 -7.39 -27.38
N THR A 102 -11.60 -6.95 -28.35
CA THR A 102 -11.90 -7.10 -29.78
C THR A 102 -11.53 -8.46 -30.36
N ASN A 103 -10.63 -9.22 -29.72
CA ASN A 103 -10.31 -10.60 -30.10
C ASN A 103 -11.19 -11.59 -29.31
N PRO A 104 -12.09 -12.34 -29.99
CA PRO A 104 -12.98 -13.28 -29.32
C PRO A 104 -12.26 -14.33 -28.47
N ALA A 105 -11.10 -14.83 -28.93
CA ALA A 105 -10.35 -15.87 -28.21
C ALA A 105 -9.77 -15.35 -26.88
N THR A 106 -9.32 -14.08 -26.84
CA THR A 106 -8.84 -13.45 -25.61
C THR A 106 -9.99 -13.12 -24.67
N ARG A 107 -11.15 -12.73 -25.22
CA ARG A 107 -12.36 -12.43 -24.44
C ARG A 107 -12.88 -13.68 -23.73
N GLU A 108 -12.98 -14.80 -24.43
CA GLU A 108 -13.36 -16.10 -23.86
C GLU A 108 -12.38 -16.53 -22.75
N GLU A 109 -11.06 -16.39 -22.98
CA GLU A 109 -10.04 -16.68 -21.97
C GLU A 109 -10.21 -15.84 -20.70
N VAL A 110 -10.50 -14.54 -20.82
CA VAL A 110 -10.75 -13.68 -19.65
C VAL A 110 -12.03 -14.07 -18.92
N VAL A 111 -13.10 -14.42 -19.64
CA VAL A 111 -14.37 -14.90 -19.06
C VAL A 111 -14.15 -16.20 -18.29
N ASP A 112 -13.40 -17.14 -18.87
CA ASP A 112 -13.08 -18.42 -18.23
C ASP A 112 -12.27 -18.20 -16.95
N LEU A 113 -11.26 -17.32 -16.98
CA LEU A 113 -10.44 -16.99 -15.81
C LEU A 113 -11.25 -16.24 -14.72
N MET A 114 -12.13 -15.33 -15.11
CA MET A 114 -13.05 -14.68 -14.16
C MET A 114 -13.99 -15.70 -13.51
N THR A 115 -14.49 -16.65 -14.29
CA THR A 115 -15.33 -17.74 -13.79
C THR A 115 -14.57 -18.64 -12.82
N GLU A 116 -13.34 -19.03 -13.17
CA GLU A 116 -12.46 -19.80 -12.29
C GLU A 116 -12.19 -19.04 -10.98
N LEU A 117 -11.93 -17.74 -11.03
CA LEU A 117 -11.71 -16.93 -9.83
C LEU A 117 -12.94 -16.94 -8.91
N TYR A 118 -14.15 -16.76 -9.45
CA TYR A 118 -15.38 -16.80 -8.65
C TYR A 118 -15.61 -18.18 -8.02
N GLU A 119 -15.40 -19.24 -8.80
CA GLU A 119 -15.51 -20.62 -8.32
C GLU A 119 -14.49 -20.94 -7.23
N LEU A 120 -13.25 -20.52 -7.41
CA LEU A 120 -12.18 -20.69 -6.43
C LEU A 120 -12.56 -20.05 -5.09
N LEU A 121 -13.13 -18.85 -5.10
CA LEU A 121 -13.51 -18.16 -3.86
C LEU A 121 -14.68 -18.83 -3.15
N ALA A 122 -15.64 -19.38 -3.92
CA ALA A 122 -16.68 -20.23 -3.36
C ALA A 122 -16.11 -21.53 -2.77
N GLU A 123 -15.15 -22.16 -3.45
CA GLU A 123 -14.43 -23.33 -2.94
C GLU A 123 -13.66 -23.01 -1.64
N MET A 124 -13.08 -21.82 -1.54
CA MET A 124 -12.43 -21.29 -0.35
C MET A 124 -13.40 -20.94 0.78
N GLY A 125 -14.72 -21.08 0.56
CA GLY A 125 -15.75 -20.82 1.56
C GLY A 125 -16.08 -19.34 1.78
N TYR A 126 -15.62 -18.44 0.90
CA TYR A 126 -15.87 -17.01 1.03
C TYR A 126 -17.35 -16.65 0.82
N TYR A 127 -18.01 -17.37 -0.10
CA TYR A 127 -19.46 -17.33 -0.32
C TYR A 127 -19.95 -18.68 -0.84
N ASP A 128 -21.28 -18.89 -0.86
CA ASP A 128 -21.87 -20.12 -1.40
C ASP A 128 -21.80 -20.11 -2.94
N ALA A 129 -21.43 -21.25 -3.55
CA ALA A 129 -21.36 -21.39 -5.00
C ALA A 129 -22.70 -21.10 -5.70
N ALA A 130 -23.84 -21.29 -5.00
CA ALA A 130 -25.17 -20.95 -5.49
C ALA A 130 -25.40 -19.44 -5.65
N MET A 131 -24.53 -18.60 -5.08
CA MET A 131 -24.58 -17.14 -5.24
C MET A 131 -24.01 -16.69 -6.58
N ILE A 132 -23.27 -17.55 -7.30
CA ILE A 132 -22.68 -17.23 -8.60
C ILE A 132 -23.77 -17.26 -9.66
N GLY A 133 -24.15 -16.07 -10.14
CA GLY A 133 -24.93 -15.89 -11.35
C GLY A 133 -24.09 -16.16 -12.59
N ARG A 134 -24.66 -16.89 -13.55
CA ARG A 134 -23.96 -17.35 -14.77
C ARG A 134 -24.72 -16.93 -16.02
N PRO A 135 -24.01 -16.78 -17.16
CA PRO A 135 -24.64 -16.61 -18.46
C PRO A 135 -25.56 -17.78 -18.85
N PRO A 136 -26.62 -17.54 -19.64
CA PRO A 136 -27.13 -16.24 -20.06
C PRO A 136 -27.85 -15.50 -18.91
N HIS A 137 -27.61 -14.20 -18.79
CA HIS A 137 -28.14 -13.38 -17.70
C HIS A 137 -29.66 -13.16 -17.81
N SER A 138 -30.36 -13.17 -16.66
CA SER A 138 -31.78 -12.84 -16.57
C SER A 138 -32.07 -12.03 -15.29
N PRO A 139 -32.43 -10.73 -15.38
CA PRO A 139 -32.44 -9.93 -16.61
C PRO A 139 -31.04 -9.81 -17.23
N GLY A 140 -30.96 -9.52 -18.53
CA GLY A 140 -29.69 -9.22 -19.21
C GLY A 140 -29.23 -7.78 -18.96
N ILE A 141 -28.11 -7.39 -19.58
CA ILE A 141 -27.59 -6.02 -19.53
C ILE A 141 -28.59 -5.05 -20.19
N ASN A 142 -28.81 -3.88 -19.58
CA ASN A 142 -29.66 -2.84 -20.14
C ASN A 142 -29.01 -2.20 -21.37
N ARG A 143 -29.35 -2.73 -22.56
CA ARG A 143 -28.76 -2.30 -23.83
C ARG A 143 -29.10 -0.86 -24.22
N THR A 144 -30.21 -0.32 -23.75
CA THR A 144 -30.58 1.09 -24.00
C THR A 144 -29.64 2.00 -23.23
N LEU A 145 -29.51 1.77 -21.92
CA LEU A 145 -28.58 2.52 -21.08
C LEU A 145 -27.13 2.34 -21.56
N ALA A 146 -26.73 1.11 -21.90
CA ALA A 146 -25.39 0.86 -22.40
C ALA A 146 -25.06 1.68 -23.68
N ALA A 147 -26.04 1.84 -24.57
CA ALA A 147 -25.89 2.69 -25.75
C ALA A 147 -25.83 4.19 -25.41
N GLU A 148 -26.62 4.64 -24.44
CA GLU A 148 -26.57 6.03 -23.93
C GLU A 148 -25.21 6.36 -23.28
N LEU A 149 -24.62 5.38 -22.60
CA LEU A 149 -23.29 5.44 -22.00
C LEU A 149 -22.14 5.22 -22.99
N GLU A 150 -22.46 5.07 -24.27
CA GLU A 150 -21.53 4.90 -25.38
C GLU A 150 -20.68 3.61 -25.29
N PHE A 151 -21.16 2.54 -24.64
CA PHE A 151 -20.43 1.26 -24.65
C PHE A 151 -20.35 0.66 -26.04
N SER A 152 -19.21 0.05 -26.38
CA SER A 152 -19.06 -0.72 -27.59
C SER A 152 -19.90 -2.00 -27.55
N ARG A 153 -20.26 -2.53 -28.72
CA ARG A 153 -20.99 -3.81 -28.79
C ARG A 153 -20.19 -4.93 -28.16
N GLU A 154 -18.88 -4.96 -28.42
CA GLU A 154 -17.95 -5.97 -27.91
C GLU A 154 -17.84 -5.92 -26.38
N ALA A 155 -17.89 -4.71 -25.79
CA ALA A 155 -17.95 -4.54 -24.34
C ALA A 155 -19.24 -5.13 -23.76
N VAL A 156 -20.40 -4.77 -24.32
CA VAL A 156 -21.71 -5.30 -23.88
C VAL A 156 -21.76 -6.83 -24.01
N GLU A 157 -21.25 -7.38 -25.11
CA GLU A 157 -21.16 -8.84 -25.30
C GLU A 157 -20.29 -9.50 -24.22
N MET A 158 -19.16 -8.89 -23.85
CA MET A 158 -18.33 -9.40 -22.75
C MET A 158 -19.06 -9.34 -21.41
N MET A 159 -19.75 -8.24 -21.10
CA MET A 159 -20.53 -8.10 -19.87
C MET A 159 -21.62 -9.17 -19.73
N GLU A 160 -22.25 -9.58 -20.84
CA GLU A 160 -23.25 -10.66 -20.86
C GLU A 160 -22.67 -12.06 -20.62
N MET A 161 -21.35 -12.20 -20.67
CA MET A 161 -20.64 -13.47 -20.47
C MET A 161 -19.94 -13.58 -19.10
N LEU A 162 -19.77 -12.48 -18.37
CA LEU A 162 -19.07 -12.48 -17.10
C LEU A 162 -19.94 -13.07 -15.97
N PRO A 163 -19.36 -13.84 -15.03
CA PRO A 163 -20.07 -14.22 -13.82
C PRO A 163 -20.36 -12.98 -12.95
N TYR A 164 -21.39 -13.07 -12.12
CA TYR A 164 -21.76 -12.03 -11.15
C TYR A 164 -22.28 -12.68 -9.87
N LEU A 165 -22.52 -11.90 -8.81
CA LEU A 165 -23.13 -12.41 -7.58
C LEU A 165 -24.61 -12.02 -7.52
N LEU A 166 -25.46 -12.99 -7.18
CA LEU A 166 -26.93 -12.83 -7.16
C LEU A 166 -27.47 -12.01 -5.99
N GLN A 167 -26.69 -11.82 -4.93
CA GLN A 167 -27.11 -11.14 -3.71
C GLN A 167 -26.31 -9.84 -3.52
N GLU A 168 -27.03 -8.76 -3.20
CA GLU A 168 -26.44 -7.46 -2.92
C GLU A 168 -25.57 -7.47 -1.65
N GLU A 169 -24.59 -6.58 -1.72
CA GLU A 169 -23.32 -6.55 -1.01
C GLU A 169 -23.39 -6.62 0.52
N GLU A 170 -24.47 -6.30 1.24
CA GLU A 170 -24.39 -5.95 2.68
C GLU A 170 -23.77 -7.00 3.65
N SER A 171 -23.45 -8.23 3.23
CA SER A 171 -22.71 -9.19 4.06
C SER A 171 -21.95 -10.28 3.29
N LEU A 172 -21.24 -9.95 2.21
CA LEU A 172 -20.39 -10.97 1.57
C LEU A 172 -19.19 -11.30 2.45
N GLY A 173 -19.27 -12.45 3.11
CA GLY A 173 -18.14 -13.11 3.71
C GLY A 173 -17.53 -12.36 4.91
N TRP A 174 -16.46 -12.94 5.42
CA TRP A 174 -15.93 -12.72 6.76
C TRP A 174 -15.58 -11.26 7.05
N GLY A 175 -16.02 -10.74 8.19
CA GLY A 175 -15.59 -9.42 8.68
C GLY A 175 -16.40 -8.20 8.22
N GLY A 176 -17.52 -8.36 7.51
CA GLY A 176 -18.52 -7.29 7.29
C GLY A 176 -18.14 -6.20 6.28
N ASP A 177 -16.86 -6.06 5.95
CA ASP A 177 -16.38 -5.21 4.87
C ASP A 177 -16.28 -6.05 3.58
N ASN A 178 -17.06 -5.73 2.55
CA ASN A 178 -17.05 -6.40 1.23
C ASN A 178 -15.78 -6.17 0.40
N LYS A 179 -14.66 -5.90 1.05
CA LYS A 179 -13.36 -5.70 0.43
C LYS A 179 -12.90 -7.05 -0.11
N PHE A 180 -13.27 -7.32 -1.36
CA PHE A 180 -13.00 -8.58 -2.02
C PHE A 180 -11.50 -8.71 -2.32
N LEU A 181 -10.99 -7.82 -3.14
CA LEU A 181 -9.63 -7.83 -3.64
C LEU A 181 -9.17 -6.40 -3.88
N LEU A 182 -7.99 -6.02 -3.37
CA LEU A 182 -7.42 -4.68 -3.55
C LEU A 182 -8.42 -3.56 -3.18
N SER A 183 -9.14 -3.74 -2.07
CA SER A 183 -10.21 -2.85 -1.59
C SER A 183 -11.42 -2.70 -2.52
N GLY A 184 -11.51 -3.50 -3.59
CA GLY A 184 -12.63 -3.50 -4.52
C GLY A 184 -13.80 -4.38 -4.09
N THR A 185 -14.91 -4.27 -4.83
CA THR A 185 -16.11 -5.10 -4.64
C THR A 185 -16.55 -5.76 -5.95
N PHE A 186 -17.43 -6.77 -5.86
CA PHE A 186 -17.98 -7.43 -7.04
C PHE A 186 -18.95 -6.51 -7.78
N ALA A 187 -18.85 -6.48 -9.10
CA ALA A 187 -19.74 -5.69 -9.95
C ALA A 187 -20.85 -6.56 -10.55
N ASP A 188 -22.11 -6.22 -10.30
CA ASP A 188 -23.24 -6.72 -11.08
C ASP A 188 -23.58 -5.72 -12.18
N LEU A 189 -23.06 -5.93 -13.39
CA LEU A 189 -23.22 -5.02 -14.52
C LEU A 189 -24.65 -5.01 -15.10
N ARG A 190 -25.56 -5.82 -14.55
CA ARG A 190 -27.00 -5.80 -14.86
C ARG A 190 -27.73 -4.71 -14.09
N ASP A 191 -27.15 -4.23 -12.99
CA ASP A 191 -27.65 -3.07 -12.27
C ASP A 191 -27.31 -1.79 -13.04
N ASP A 192 -28.33 -0.97 -13.31
CA ASP A 192 -28.18 0.25 -14.09
C ASP A 192 -27.25 1.27 -13.40
N GLY A 193 -27.25 1.34 -12.07
CA GLY A 193 -26.38 2.21 -11.30
C GLY A 193 -24.92 1.77 -11.32
N VAL A 194 -24.66 0.46 -11.24
CA VAL A 194 -23.32 -0.10 -11.42
C VAL A 194 -22.83 0.14 -12.85
N LEU A 195 -23.69 -0.09 -13.85
CA LEU A 195 -23.36 0.12 -15.26
C LEU A 195 -22.98 1.59 -15.55
N ASP A 196 -23.76 2.55 -15.03
CA ASP A 196 -23.45 3.99 -15.09
C ASP A 196 -22.13 4.32 -14.37
N PHE A 197 -21.97 3.84 -13.14
CA PHE A 197 -20.76 4.06 -12.34
C PHE A 197 -19.49 3.50 -13.02
N THR A 198 -19.59 2.44 -13.82
CA THR A 198 -18.42 1.95 -14.56
C THR A 198 -17.92 2.92 -15.64
N ARG A 199 -18.66 3.96 -16.02
CA ARG A 199 -18.19 5.01 -16.95
C ARG A 199 -17.43 6.12 -16.24
N ASP A 200 -17.83 6.41 -15.00
CA ASP A 200 -17.24 7.43 -14.15
C ASP A 200 -17.05 6.89 -12.72
N PRO A 201 -16.14 5.91 -12.54
CA PRO A 201 -15.95 5.24 -11.25
C PRO A 201 -15.36 6.15 -10.17
N MET A 202 -15.04 7.40 -10.51
CA MET A 202 -14.42 8.37 -9.59
C MET A 202 -15.26 9.63 -9.41
N PHE A 203 -16.41 9.75 -10.08
CA PHE A 203 -17.11 11.04 -10.24
C PHE A 203 -16.14 12.15 -10.68
N ALA A 204 -15.13 11.78 -11.48
CA ALA A 204 -14.01 12.63 -11.89
C ALA A 204 -14.30 13.36 -13.20
N ILE A 205 -15.47 13.11 -13.81
CA ILE A 205 -15.92 13.90 -14.94
C ILE A 205 -16.38 15.26 -14.43
N ASP A 206 -15.53 16.27 -14.58
CA ASP A 206 -15.86 17.66 -14.28
C ASP A 206 -16.78 18.26 -15.34
N ASP A 207 -16.60 17.87 -16.62
CA ASP A 207 -17.31 18.43 -17.75
C ASP A 207 -17.58 17.38 -18.84
N LEU A 208 -18.83 16.92 -18.93
CA LEU A 208 -19.30 15.97 -19.96
C LEU A 208 -19.18 16.49 -21.40
N SER A 209 -18.95 17.79 -21.61
CA SER A 209 -18.71 18.35 -22.94
C SER A 209 -17.28 18.13 -23.46
N LYS A 210 -16.35 17.82 -22.56
CA LYS A 210 -14.96 17.50 -22.89
C LYS A 210 -14.83 16.05 -23.38
N GLY A 211 -13.94 15.83 -24.35
CA GLY A 211 -13.60 14.52 -24.87
C GLY A 211 -12.78 13.67 -23.89
N PHE A 212 -12.49 12.43 -24.30
CA PHE A 212 -11.71 11.48 -23.50
C PHE A 212 -10.25 11.90 -23.26
N ASP A 213 -9.68 12.67 -24.19
CA ASP A 213 -8.28 13.09 -24.17
C ASP A 213 -8.10 14.47 -23.49
N GLU A 214 -9.20 15.09 -23.04
CA GLU A 214 -9.22 16.40 -22.42
C GLU A 214 -9.27 16.26 -20.90
N ASP A 215 -8.51 17.10 -20.20
CA ASP A 215 -8.44 17.10 -18.74
C ASP A 215 -9.80 17.43 -18.10
N GLY A 216 -10.22 16.61 -17.13
CA GLY A 216 -11.58 16.65 -16.54
C GLY A 216 -12.71 16.24 -17.50
N GLY A 217 -12.38 15.61 -18.63
CA GLY A 217 -13.35 15.03 -19.57
C GLY A 217 -13.70 13.58 -19.27
N LYS A 218 -14.33 12.91 -20.24
CA LYS A 218 -14.79 11.51 -20.08
C LYS A 218 -13.65 10.57 -19.68
N TYR A 219 -13.88 9.74 -18.67
CA TYR A 219 -12.86 8.90 -18.04
C TYR A 219 -12.65 7.55 -18.74
N MET A 220 -13.66 6.67 -18.76
CA MET A 220 -13.54 5.34 -19.39
C MET A 220 -13.81 5.38 -20.89
N ARG A 221 -12.97 4.78 -21.73
CA ARG A 221 -13.26 4.63 -23.17
C ARG A 221 -14.49 3.70 -23.40
N PRO A 222 -15.23 3.85 -24.52
CA PRO A 222 -16.37 2.99 -24.90
C PRO A 222 -16.12 1.47 -24.83
N ASP A 223 -14.88 1.08 -25.10
CA ASP A 223 -14.44 -0.30 -25.16
C ASP A 223 -13.85 -0.80 -23.83
N TYR A 224 -13.75 0.03 -22.80
CA TYR A 224 -13.24 -0.38 -21.50
C TYR A 224 -14.36 -0.88 -20.59
N ILE A 225 -14.06 -1.92 -19.83
CA ILE A 225 -14.96 -2.49 -18.84
C ILE A 225 -14.17 -2.69 -17.56
N CYS A 226 -14.72 -2.22 -16.45
CA CYS A 226 -14.21 -2.57 -15.14
C CYS A 226 -14.78 -3.95 -14.75
N LEU A 227 -13.93 -4.98 -14.69
CA LEU A 227 -14.36 -6.36 -14.39
C LEU A 227 -14.69 -6.60 -12.90
N MET A 228 -14.23 -5.71 -12.05
CA MET A 228 -14.55 -5.60 -10.63
C MET A 228 -14.72 -4.10 -10.36
N LYS A 229 -15.37 -3.68 -9.27
CA LYS A 229 -15.17 -2.31 -8.78
C LYS A 229 -13.74 -2.24 -8.21
N LEU A 230 -12.72 -2.38 -9.06
CA LEU A 230 -11.32 -2.48 -8.66
C LEU A 230 -10.72 -1.08 -8.63
N TRP A 231 -10.20 -0.71 -7.47
CA TRP A 231 -9.50 0.53 -7.24
C TRP A 231 -8.00 0.22 -7.38
N THR A 232 -7.51 -0.05 -8.59
CA THR A 232 -6.05 -0.15 -8.81
C THR A 232 -5.37 1.21 -8.81
N ILE A 233 -6.15 2.27 -8.99
CA ILE A 233 -5.75 3.66 -8.80
C ILE A 233 -6.23 4.04 -7.41
N ASP A 234 -5.33 3.94 -6.43
CA ASP A 234 -5.56 4.45 -5.08
C ASP A 234 -5.80 5.97 -5.16
N GLN A 235 -7.05 6.38 -4.86
CA GLN A 235 -7.49 7.78 -4.88
C GLN A 235 -6.74 8.64 -3.85
N GLU A 236 -6.32 8.05 -2.72
CA GLU A 236 -5.74 8.82 -1.63
C GLU A 236 -4.25 9.14 -1.87
N ASN A 237 -3.59 8.40 -2.78
CA ASN A 237 -2.16 8.56 -3.05
C ASN A 237 -1.79 8.82 -4.50
N MET A 238 -2.75 9.13 -5.40
CA MET A 238 -2.50 9.48 -6.81
C MET A 238 -1.36 8.68 -7.47
N GLY A 239 -1.31 7.34 -7.30
CA GLY A 239 -0.21 6.54 -7.85
C GLY A 239 0.23 5.30 -7.10
N LEU A 240 -0.33 4.96 -5.93
CA LEU A 240 -0.07 3.64 -5.35
C LEU A 240 -0.88 2.59 -6.10
N GLN A 241 -0.17 1.81 -6.91
CA GLN A 241 -0.72 0.66 -7.60
C GLN A 241 -1.09 -0.41 -6.56
N ALA A 242 -2.38 -0.69 -6.45
CA ALA A 242 -2.86 -1.71 -5.53
C ALA A 242 -2.37 -3.12 -5.92
N ASP A 243 -2.14 -3.36 -7.22
CA ASP A 243 -1.53 -4.60 -7.70
C ASP A 243 -0.04 -4.67 -7.31
N PRO A 244 0.36 -5.62 -6.44
CA PRO A 244 1.75 -5.76 -6.03
C PRO A 244 2.71 -6.04 -7.19
N ALA A 245 2.23 -6.63 -8.29
CA ALA A 245 3.04 -6.90 -9.47
C ALA A 245 3.46 -5.61 -10.21
N LEU A 246 2.76 -4.51 -9.95
CA LEU A 246 3.07 -3.21 -10.54
C LEU A 246 3.93 -2.36 -9.59
N LYS A 247 3.97 -2.67 -8.29
CA LYS A 247 4.69 -1.90 -7.27
C LYS A 247 6.10 -1.47 -7.74
N ASN A 248 6.37 -0.17 -7.61
CA ASN A 248 7.60 0.52 -8.05
C ASN A 248 7.70 0.79 -9.56
N ILE A 249 6.62 0.60 -10.34
CA ILE A 249 6.57 1.14 -11.69
C ILE A 249 6.31 2.64 -11.58
N GLU A 250 7.36 3.44 -11.79
CA GLU A 250 7.22 4.87 -12.01
C GLU A 250 6.40 5.12 -13.27
N LEU A 251 5.32 5.88 -13.09
CA LEU A 251 4.48 6.40 -14.15
C LEU A 251 5.01 7.76 -14.58
N GLU A 252 5.20 7.92 -15.89
CA GLU A 252 5.43 9.24 -16.46
C GLU A 252 4.08 9.96 -16.53
N GLU A 253 4.02 11.24 -16.15
CA GLU A 253 2.83 12.06 -16.37
C GLU A 253 2.56 12.13 -17.89
N GLY A 254 1.54 11.40 -18.33
CA GLY A 254 1.08 11.43 -19.70
C GLY A 254 0.37 12.75 -20.02
N PRO A 255 0.53 13.32 -21.22
CA PRO A 255 -0.26 14.48 -21.63
C PRO A 255 -1.74 14.08 -21.80
N GLY A 256 -2.67 14.99 -21.46
CA GLY A 256 -4.10 14.82 -21.68
C GLY A 256 -4.88 14.65 -20.38
N ASN A 257 -5.94 13.83 -20.43
CA ASN A 257 -6.76 13.54 -19.26
C ASN A 257 -5.92 12.82 -18.18
N MET A 258 -5.61 13.48 -17.07
CA MET A 258 -4.77 12.93 -16.00
C MET A 258 -5.35 11.63 -15.41
N PHE A 259 -6.66 11.49 -15.52
CA PHE A 259 -7.41 10.37 -15.01
C PHE A 259 -7.54 9.23 -16.05
N SER A 260 -7.07 9.40 -17.29
CA SER A 260 -7.11 8.31 -18.27
C SER A 260 -6.47 7.02 -17.72
N PRO A 261 -7.15 5.86 -17.78
CA PRO A 261 -6.54 4.57 -17.41
C PRO A 261 -5.28 4.24 -18.21
N GLU A 262 -5.10 4.87 -19.38
CA GLU A 262 -3.90 4.77 -20.20
C GLU A 262 -2.65 5.37 -19.52
N ASN A 263 -2.83 6.27 -18.55
CA ASN A 263 -1.76 6.84 -17.73
C ASN A 263 -1.41 5.98 -16.51
N ALA A 264 -2.19 4.94 -16.22
CA ALA A 264 -1.94 4.03 -15.10
C ALA A 264 -1.10 2.82 -15.55
N ALA A 265 -0.29 2.28 -14.62
CA ALA A 265 0.37 1.01 -14.88
C ALA A 265 -0.70 -0.06 -15.00
N SER A 266 -0.56 -0.89 -16.01
CA SER A 266 -1.48 -1.98 -16.27
C SER A 266 -0.72 -3.21 -16.78
N ARG A 267 -1.38 -4.36 -16.67
CA ARG A 267 -0.95 -5.61 -17.28
C ARG A 267 -2.17 -6.29 -17.89
N LEU A 268 -1.93 -7.29 -18.73
CA LEU A 268 -3.01 -8.03 -19.39
C LEU A 268 -3.96 -8.66 -18.35
N ALA A 269 -5.26 -8.50 -18.56
CA ALA A 269 -6.29 -9.06 -17.68
C ALA A 269 -6.09 -10.57 -17.44
N ARG A 270 -5.76 -11.33 -18.49
CA ARG A 270 -5.47 -12.78 -18.37
C ARG A 270 -4.28 -13.09 -17.45
N ASP A 271 -3.24 -12.25 -17.47
CA ASP A 271 -2.03 -12.47 -16.68
C ASP A 271 -2.28 -12.07 -15.23
N ALA A 272 -3.04 -11.00 -15.02
CA ALA A 272 -3.53 -10.59 -13.70
C ALA A 272 -4.40 -11.67 -13.06
N LEU A 273 -5.41 -12.17 -13.76
CA LEU A 273 -6.33 -13.18 -13.22
C LEU A 273 -5.62 -14.49 -12.89
N ARG A 274 -4.70 -14.95 -13.74
CA ARG A 274 -3.88 -16.14 -13.46
C ARG A 274 -3.05 -15.98 -12.18
N ASP A 275 -2.43 -14.83 -12.03
CA ASP A 275 -1.65 -14.50 -10.83
C ASP A 275 -2.56 -14.42 -9.59
N TYR A 276 -3.72 -13.78 -9.68
CA TYR A 276 -4.67 -13.71 -8.56
C TYR A 276 -5.16 -15.10 -8.13
N ILE A 277 -5.56 -15.94 -9.08
CA ILE A 277 -5.93 -17.34 -8.84
C ILE A 277 -4.78 -18.09 -8.15
N HIS A 278 -3.54 -17.90 -8.63
CA HIS A 278 -2.37 -18.52 -8.01
C HIS A 278 -2.15 -18.05 -6.57
N LYS A 279 -2.28 -16.75 -6.30
CA LYS A 279 -2.12 -16.16 -4.96
C LYS A 279 -3.15 -16.66 -3.96
N PHE A 280 -4.41 -16.80 -4.37
CA PHE A 280 -5.45 -17.40 -3.53
C PHE A 280 -5.21 -18.89 -3.30
N ARG A 281 -4.86 -19.66 -4.35
CA ARG A 281 -4.54 -21.09 -4.21
C ARG A 281 -3.35 -21.33 -3.26
N THR A 282 -2.35 -20.47 -3.28
CA THR A 282 -1.15 -20.57 -2.43
C THR A 282 -1.31 -19.93 -1.04
N LEU A 283 -2.46 -19.31 -0.75
CA LEU A 283 -2.71 -18.55 0.47
C LEU A 283 -1.69 -17.42 0.69
N GLU A 284 -1.19 -16.84 -0.41
CA GLU A 284 -0.53 -15.53 -0.35
C GLU A 284 -1.60 -14.46 -0.09
N TRP A 285 -2.75 -14.61 -0.74
CA TRP A 285 -3.95 -13.82 -0.52
C TRP A 285 -5.05 -14.66 0.11
N ILE A 286 -5.79 -14.02 1.00
CA ILE A 286 -6.91 -14.59 1.73
C ILE A 286 -8.16 -13.79 1.35
N PRO A 287 -9.30 -14.45 1.04
CA PRO A 287 -10.54 -13.73 0.75
C PRO A 287 -10.91 -12.72 1.84
N GLY A 288 -11.50 -11.59 1.45
CA GLY A 288 -11.81 -10.47 2.36
C GLY A 288 -10.67 -9.47 2.53
N GLY A 289 -9.74 -9.38 1.57
CA GLY A 289 -8.67 -8.37 1.56
C GLY A 289 -7.50 -8.66 2.52
N ASN A 290 -7.44 -9.85 3.11
CA ASN A 290 -6.36 -10.26 4.00
C ASN A 290 -5.16 -10.78 3.20
N VAL A 291 -3.94 -10.58 3.72
CA VAL A 291 -2.70 -11.04 3.08
C VAL A 291 -1.81 -11.76 4.09
N ASN A 292 -1.12 -12.80 3.62
CA ASN A 292 -0.18 -13.53 4.45
C ASN A 292 0.93 -12.61 4.98
N GLY A 293 1.33 -12.79 6.25
CA GLY A 293 2.24 -11.89 6.96
C GLY A 293 1.56 -10.83 7.83
N THR A 294 0.22 -10.70 7.77
CA THR A 294 -0.55 -9.95 8.78
C THR A 294 -1.08 -10.87 9.89
N TRP A 295 -1.59 -10.30 10.98
CA TRP A 295 -2.18 -11.07 12.08
C TRP A 295 -3.31 -11.98 11.58
N GLU A 296 -4.30 -11.38 10.93
CA GLU A 296 -5.48 -12.04 10.40
C GLU A 296 -5.07 -13.00 9.27
N GLY A 297 -4.24 -12.55 8.33
CA GLY A 297 -3.82 -13.36 7.18
C GLY A 297 -3.04 -14.62 7.57
N ASP A 298 -2.17 -14.54 8.58
CA ASP A 298 -1.46 -15.71 9.10
C ASP A 298 -2.42 -16.72 9.75
N GLU A 299 -3.39 -16.23 10.54
CA GLU A 299 -4.35 -17.09 11.22
C GLU A 299 -5.30 -17.76 10.22
N TYR A 300 -5.82 -17.01 9.25
CA TYR A 300 -6.59 -17.59 8.16
C TYR A 300 -5.79 -18.62 7.36
N THR A 301 -4.53 -18.32 7.04
CA THR A 301 -3.63 -19.26 6.36
C THR A 301 -3.49 -20.56 7.16
N ARG A 302 -3.33 -20.47 8.49
CA ARG A 302 -3.27 -21.62 9.39
C ARG A 302 -4.59 -22.41 9.35
N LEU A 303 -5.73 -21.75 9.50
CA LEU A 303 -7.06 -22.36 9.47
C LEU A 303 -7.31 -23.11 8.16
N TYR A 304 -6.98 -22.51 7.01
CA TYR A 304 -7.11 -23.18 5.71
C TYR A 304 -6.29 -24.47 5.63
N LYS A 305 -5.01 -24.41 6.04
CA LYS A 305 -4.09 -25.55 6.00
C LYS A 305 -4.54 -26.67 6.94
N GLU A 306 -4.95 -26.33 8.16
CA GLU A 306 -5.45 -27.31 9.14
C GLU A 306 -6.74 -28.00 8.68
N ASN A 307 -7.53 -27.33 7.83
CA ASN A 307 -8.76 -27.86 7.24
C ASN A 307 -8.57 -28.41 5.83
N GLY A 308 -7.33 -28.68 5.42
CA GLY A 308 -7.02 -29.47 4.22
C GLY A 308 -6.94 -28.69 2.91
N TRP A 309 -6.84 -27.37 2.93
CA TRP A 309 -6.60 -26.58 1.71
C TRP A 309 -5.20 -26.84 1.11
N PRO A 310 -5.05 -26.94 -0.23
CA PRO A 310 -6.11 -26.92 -1.24
C PRO A 310 -6.68 -28.31 -1.63
N GLU A 311 -5.99 -29.43 -1.33
CA GLU A 311 -6.34 -30.72 -1.95
C GLU A 311 -7.54 -31.45 -1.33
N SER A 312 -7.84 -31.20 -0.06
CA SER A 312 -8.88 -31.89 0.70
C SER A 312 -9.62 -30.93 1.62
N PHE A 313 -9.95 -29.75 1.11
CA PHE A 313 -10.54 -28.68 1.91
C PHE A 313 -11.90 -29.07 2.47
N ASN A 314 -12.06 -28.96 3.78
CA ASN A 314 -13.31 -29.16 4.49
C ASN A 314 -13.89 -27.80 4.89
N SER A 315 -14.70 -27.21 4.01
CA SER A 315 -15.30 -25.88 4.23
C SER A 315 -16.15 -25.81 5.51
N THR A 316 -16.84 -26.90 5.88
CA THR A 316 -17.64 -26.93 7.12
C THR A 316 -16.77 -26.87 8.36
N ALA A 317 -15.71 -27.69 8.43
CA ALA A 317 -14.78 -27.68 9.57
C ALA A 317 -14.01 -26.35 9.64
N PHE A 318 -13.62 -25.81 8.48
CA PHE A 318 -13.02 -24.50 8.37
C PHE A 318 -13.92 -23.40 8.93
N ASN A 319 -15.20 -23.35 8.54
CA ASN A 319 -16.12 -22.30 8.99
C ASN A 319 -16.32 -22.34 10.51
N ILE A 320 -16.44 -23.53 11.10
CA ILE A 320 -16.53 -23.70 12.56
C ILE A 320 -15.27 -23.17 13.25
N ALA A 321 -14.08 -23.53 12.74
CA ALA A 321 -12.81 -23.11 13.31
C ALA A 321 -12.58 -21.59 13.16
N ARG A 322 -13.01 -21.01 12.03
CA ARG A 322 -12.97 -19.58 11.77
C ARG A 322 -13.87 -18.81 12.74
N GLU A 323 -15.14 -19.21 12.86
CA GLU A 323 -16.09 -18.54 13.77
C GLU A 323 -15.59 -18.54 15.21
N GLN A 324 -15.07 -19.67 15.68
CA GLN A 324 -14.45 -19.74 17.01
C GLN A 324 -13.25 -18.80 17.15
N TRP A 325 -12.38 -18.76 16.14
CA TRP A 325 -11.24 -17.85 16.16
C TRP A 325 -11.68 -16.38 16.16
N GLU A 326 -12.67 -15.99 15.36
CA GLU A 326 -13.21 -14.63 15.34
C GLU A 326 -13.83 -14.23 16.68
N GLU A 327 -14.56 -15.15 17.33
CA GLU A 327 -15.07 -14.94 18.69
C GLU A 327 -13.93 -14.72 19.70
N ASP A 328 -12.90 -15.56 19.65
CA ASP A 328 -11.71 -15.42 20.50
C ASP A 328 -10.94 -14.12 20.19
N ASP A 329 -10.94 -13.71 18.92
CA ASP A 329 -10.29 -12.50 18.43
C ASP A 329 -10.96 -11.24 18.97
N MET A 330 -12.29 -11.19 18.89
CA MET A 330 -13.11 -10.14 19.47
C MET A 330 -12.97 -10.08 21.00
N ALA A 331 -13.02 -11.22 21.68
CA ALA A 331 -12.83 -11.27 23.13
C ALA A 331 -11.45 -10.75 23.54
N ARG A 332 -10.41 -11.05 22.76
CA ARG A 332 -9.07 -10.50 22.96
C ARG A 332 -9.02 -9.00 22.68
N TRP A 333 -9.66 -8.52 21.60
CA TRP A 333 -9.77 -7.10 21.29
C TRP A 333 -10.37 -6.31 22.46
N ASP A 334 -11.46 -6.82 23.04
CA ASP A 334 -12.11 -6.24 24.22
C ASP A 334 -11.19 -6.27 25.45
N ALA A 335 -10.49 -7.38 25.69
CA ALA A 335 -9.52 -7.48 26.78
C ALA A 335 -8.37 -6.47 26.62
N GLU A 336 -8.04 -6.09 25.39
CA GLU A 336 -6.99 -5.12 25.07
C GLU A 336 -7.48 -3.67 24.99
N ALA A 337 -8.78 -3.40 25.16
CA ALA A 337 -9.35 -2.05 25.12
C ALA A 337 -8.60 -1.03 26.00
N PRO A 338 -8.07 -1.38 27.21
CA PRO A 338 -7.26 -0.44 27.99
C PRO A 338 -5.97 0.01 27.30
N PHE A 339 -5.30 -0.86 26.52
CA PHE A 339 -4.13 -0.45 25.74
C PHE A 339 -4.51 0.53 24.64
N GLN A 340 -5.64 0.28 23.97
CA GLN A 340 -6.14 1.13 22.90
C GLN A 340 -6.51 2.52 23.41
N GLU A 341 -7.15 2.60 24.58
CA GLU A 341 -7.53 3.88 25.17
C GLU A 341 -6.31 4.71 25.59
N VAL A 342 -5.28 4.07 26.16
CA VAL A 342 -3.99 4.74 26.45
C VAL A 342 -3.34 5.27 25.17
N TRP A 343 -3.23 4.44 24.13
CA TRP A 343 -2.64 4.84 22.85
C TRP A 343 -3.41 5.98 22.20
N LYS A 344 -4.74 5.90 22.16
CA LYS A 344 -5.63 6.91 21.60
C LYS A 344 -5.49 8.25 22.33
N LEU A 345 -5.51 8.26 23.67
CA LEU A 345 -5.36 9.49 24.46
C LEU A 345 -3.97 10.11 24.28
N ASP A 346 -2.91 9.29 24.25
CA ASP A 346 -1.56 9.77 23.97
C ASP A 346 -1.47 10.41 22.58
N TYR A 347 -2.03 9.75 21.55
CA TYR A 347 -2.14 10.29 20.19
C TYR A 347 -2.88 11.64 20.16
N TRP A 348 -4.04 11.76 20.81
CA TRP A 348 -4.79 13.02 20.85
C TRP A 348 -4.05 14.15 21.54
N ILE A 349 -3.29 13.85 22.59
CA ILE A 349 -2.41 14.84 23.24
C ILE A 349 -1.33 15.30 22.26
N GLN A 350 -0.67 14.38 21.55
CA GLN A 350 0.35 14.74 20.55
C GLN A 350 -0.24 15.60 19.42
N ILE A 351 -1.40 15.23 18.89
CA ILE A 351 -2.12 16.04 17.89
C ILE A 351 -2.42 17.44 18.44
N ALA A 352 -2.91 17.55 19.68
CA ALA A 352 -3.20 18.85 20.29
C ALA A 352 -1.93 19.71 20.48
N LEU A 353 -0.81 19.09 20.87
CA LEU A 353 0.47 19.79 21.01
C LEU A 353 1.00 20.29 19.66
N ASN A 354 1.00 19.43 18.63
CA ASN A 354 1.40 19.80 17.28
C ASN A 354 0.54 20.94 16.72
N ASP A 355 -0.78 20.88 16.94
CA ASP A 355 -1.74 21.91 16.54
C ASP A 355 -1.46 23.26 17.22
N ILE A 356 -1.11 23.24 18.52
CA ILE A 356 -0.72 24.44 19.27
C ILE A 356 0.57 25.04 18.68
N ASP A 357 1.57 24.22 18.41
CA ASP A 357 2.87 24.69 17.92
C ASP A 357 2.79 25.20 16.47
N GLU A 358 2.01 24.56 15.62
CA GLU A 358 1.68 25.05 14.28
C GLU A 358 1.00 26.43 14.34
N LYS A 359 -0.07 26.57 15.12
CA LYS A 359 -0.79 27.85 15.23
C LYS A 359 0.05 28.94 15.85
N ARG A 360 0.92 28.62 16.81
CA ARG A 360 1.89 29.58 17.36
C ARG A 360 2.87 30.08 16.30
N ARG A 361 3.35 29.21 15.40
CA ARG A 361 4.15 29.63 14.25
C ARG A 361 3.37 30.55 13.33
N MET A 362 2.13 30.18 12.97
CA MET A 362 1.26 31.04 12.15
C MET A 362 1.03 32.43 12.78
N ILE A 363 0.81 32.50 14.10
CA ILE A 363 0.69 33.79 14.82
C ILE A 363 1.98 34.62 14.69
N ALA A 364 3.15 33.99 14.80
CA ALA A 364 4.44 34.66 14.64
C ALA A 364 4.64 35.16 13.20
N ASP A 365 4.27 34.35 12.21
CA ASP A 365 4.34 34.66 10.78
C ASP A 365 3.44 35.85 10.42
N VAL A 366 2.21 35.84 10.92
CA VAL A 366 1.26 36.96 10.79
C VAL A 366 1.85 38.24 11.41
N ALA A 367 2.48 38.13 12.58
CA ALA A 367 3.13 39.26 13.25
C ALA A 367 4.38 39.77 12.50
N ALA A 368 5.11 38.89 11.81
CA ALA A 368 6.23 39.22 10.94
C ALA A 368 5.80 39.85 9.60
N GLY A 369 4.49 39.91 9.34
CA GLY A 369 3.93 40.52 8.15
C GLY A 369 3.81 39.60 6.95
N MET A 370 3.88 38.28 7.15
CA MET A 370 3.66 37.30 6.09
C MET A 370 2.22 37.34 5.56
N GLU A 371 2.02 36.80 4.35
CA GLU A 371 0.72 36.76 3.69
C GLU A 371 -0.25 35.88 4.49
N ILE A 372 -1.51 36.32 4.59
CA ILE A 372 -2.58 35.58 5.28
C ILE A 372 -3.44 34.86 4.22
N PRO A 373 -4.18 33.80 4.60
CA PRO A 373 -5.09 33.13 3.69
C PRO A 373 -6.06 34.12 3.00
N PRO A 374 -6.35 33.94 1.70
CA PRO A 374 -7.11 34.91 0.90
C PRO A 374 -8.57 35.08 1.36
N ASP A 375 -9.12 34.11 2.09
CA ASP A 375 -10.44 34.17 2.72
C ASP A 375 -10.46 35.03 4.01
N LYS A 376 -9.28 35.45 4.51
CA LYS A 376 -9.14 36.29 5.70
C LYS A 376 -8.94 37.75 5.31
N ALA A 377 -9.97 38.56 5.55
CA ALA A 377 -9.98 39.97 5.16
C ALA A 377 -9.14 40.89 6.07
N ASP A 378 -8.86 40.48 7.30
CA ASP A 378 -8.15 41.28 8.29
C ASP A 378 -7.13 40.45 9.08
N ARG A 379 -5.89 40.97 9.12
CA ARG A 379 -4.75 40.30 9.73
C ARG A 379 -4.86 40.18 11.26
N GLU A 380 -5.36 41.22 11.92
CA GLU A 380 -5.50 41.21 13.38
C GLU A 380 -6.65 40.32 13.82
N VAL A 381 -7.75 40.29 13.06
CA VAL A 381 -8.85 39.34 13.28
C VAL A 381 -8.34 37.90 13.15
N TYR A 382 -7.62 37.58 12.06
CA TYR A 382 -7.07 36.23 11.87
C TYR A 382 -6.09 35.82 12.98
N LYS A 383 -5.24 36.75 13.41
CA LYS A 383 -4.34 36.51 14.55
C LYS A 383 -5.10 36.22 15.84
N GLN A 384 -6.19 36.94 16.12
CA GLN A 384 -7.04 36.70 17.29
C GLN A 384 -7.75 35.34 17.20
N GLU A 385 -8.23 34.94 16.02
CA GLU A 385 -8.80 33.60 15.79
C GLU A 385 -7.79 32.50 16.15
N LEU A 386 -6.57 32.58 15.62
CA LEU A 386 -5.50 31.62 15.94
C LEU A 386 -5.17 31.60 17.44
N GLN A 387 -5.16 32.77 18.10
CA GLN A 387 -4.90 32.87 19.53
C GLN A 387 -6.00 32.20 20.37
N GLU A 388 -7.27 32.39 20.03
CA GLU A 388 -8.38 31.73 20.71
C GLU A 388 -8.39 30.22 20.45
N GLU A 389 -8.01 29.76 19.25
CA GLU A 389 -7.85 28.33 18.97
C GLU A 389 -6.73 27.70 19.80
N VAL A 390 -5.55 28.35 19.87
CA VAL A 390 -4.44 27.92 20.74
C VAL A 390 -4.88 27.85 22.20
N LYS A 391 -5.57 28.88 22.69
CA LYS A 391 -6.08 28.93 24.05
C LYS A 391 -7.06 27.80 24.33
N LYS A 392 -8.03 27.55 23.44
CA LYS A 392 -9.00 26.44 23.55
C LYS A 392 -8.30 25.09 23.61
N ARG A 393 -7.26 24.87 22.79
CA ARG A 393 -6.45 23.63 22.84
C ARG A 393 -5.73 23.48 24.16
N ILE A 394 -5.05 24.54 24.63
CA ILE A 394 -4.36 24.55 25.93
C ILE A 394 -5.32 24.24 27.08
N GLU A 395 -6.51 24.85 27.09
CA GLU A 395 -7.54 24.61 28.11
C GLU A 395 -8.06 23.17 28.11
N SER A 396 -8.02 22.48 26.96
CA SER A 396 -8.46 21.08 26.86
C SER A 396 -7.39 20.05 27.28
N LEU A 397 -6.10 20.39 27.22
CA LEU A 397 -5.00 19.47 27.50
C LEU A 397 -5.04 18.85 28.91
N PRO A 398 -5.31 19.59 30.01
CA PRO A 398 -5.38 19.00 31.34
C PRO A 398 -6.44 17.91 31.46
N LYS A 399 -7.56 18.04 30.74
CA LYS A 399 -8.62 17.02 30.72
C LYS A 399 -8.11 15.73 30.07
N LEU A 400 -7.48 15.83 28.90
CA LEU A 400 -6.90 14.68 28.20
C LEU A 400 -5.80 14.01 29.02
N GLN A 401 -4.95 14.80 29.69
CA GLN A 401 -3.90 14.28 30.58
C GLN A 401 -4.49 13.53 31.78
N ALA A 402 -5.55 14.08 32.40
CA ALA A 402 -6.23 13.40 33.49
C ALA A 402 -6.87 12.08 33.03
N GLU A 403 -7.52 12.06 31.86
CA GLU A 403 -8.08 10.84 31.26
C GLU A 403 -6.98 9.81 30.96
N LEU A 404 -5.83 10.23 30.44
CA LEU A 404 -4.69 9.36 30.15
C LEU A 404 -4.12 8.72 31.43
N GLU A 405 -3.99 9.48 32.52
CA GLU A 405 -3.52 8.93 33.79
C GLU A 405 -4.50 7.91 34.36
N VAL A 406 -5.82 8.15 34.27
CA VAL A 406 -6.84 7.16 34.64
C VAL A 406 -6.70 5.90 33.79
N ALA A 407 -6.54 6.03 32.46
CA ALA A 407 -6.36 4.89 31.56
C ALA A 407 -5.08 4.10 31.88
N ARG A 408 -3.98 4.78 32.23
CA ARG A 408 -2.72 4.15 32.66
C ARG A 408 -2.87 3.37 33.97
N GLU A 409 -3.64 3.86 34.93
CA GLU A 409 -3.93 3.12 36.15
C GLU A 409 -4.77 1.87 35.88
N VAL A 410 -5.78 1.96 35.01
CA VAL A 410 -6.55 0.77 34.56
C VAL A 410 -5.60 -0.24 33.90
N LEU A 411 -4.69 0.22 33.06
CA LEU A 411 -3.74 -0.63 32.36
C LEU A 411 -2.82 -1.43 33.29
N LYS A 412 -2.49 -0.91 34.49
CA LYS A 412 -1.69 -1.66 35.49
C LYS A 412 -2.44 -2.87 36.07
N SER A 413 -3.77 -2.87 35.97
CA SER A 413 -4.63 -3.94 36.49
C SER A 413 -4.94 -5.04 35.47
N ILE A 414 -4.48 -4.89 34.23
CA ILE A 414 -4.73 -5.87 33.17
C ILE A 414 -4.03 -7.20 33.45
N ASP A 415 -4.61 -8.29 32.97
CA ASP A 415 -4.03 -9.63 33.09
C ASP A 415 -2.61 -9.65 32.44
N PRO A 416 -1.56 -10.07 33.18
CA PRO A 416 -0.21 -10.21 32.63
C PRO A 416 -0.14 -11.09 31.36
N GLU A 417 -1.03 -12.08 31.21
CA GLU A 417 -1.07 -12.93 30.03
C GLU A 417 -1.54 -12.18 28.79
N VAL A 418 -2.56 -11.33 28.93
CA VAL A 418 -3.05 -10.44 27.85
C VAL A 418 -1.94 -9.49 27.42
N LYS A 419 -1.23 -8.89 28.40
CA LYS A 419 -0.09 -8.02 28.12
C LYS A 419 1.01 -8.74 27.33
N ARG A 420 1.42 -9.93 27.77
CA ARG A 420 2.45 -10.73 27.10
C ARG A 420 2.02 -11.15 25.69
N ALA A 421 0.77 -11.58 25.52
CA ALA A 421 0.23 -11.98 24.21
C ALA A 421 0.23 -10.79 23.24
N ARG A 422 -0.19 -9.61 23.69
CA ARG A 422 -0.11 -8.37 22.92
C ARG A 422 1.34 -8.05 22.55
N GLU A 423 2.27 -8.05 23.49
CA GLU A 423 3.69 -7.75 23.24
C GLU A 423 4.31 -8.70 22.20
N GLU A 424 3.98 -9.99 22.27
CA GLU A 424 4.43 -10.97 21.28
C GLU A 424 3.86 -10.69 19.89
N ARG A 425 2.57 -10.31 19.80
CA ARG A 425 1.93 -9.93 18.55
C ARG A 425 2.56 -8.67 17.96
N MET A 426 2.71 -7.61 18.75
CA MET A 426 3.37 -6.37 18.32
C MET A 426 4.80 -6.65 17.83
N ARG A 427 5.53 -7.53 18.51
CA ARG A 427 6.88 -7.95 18.10
C ARG A 427 6.89 -8.69 16.76
N LYS A 428 5.87 -9.51 16.48
CA LYS A 428 5.78 -10.28 15.24
C LYS A 428 5.31 -9.42 14.06
N TYR A 429 4.31 -8.56 14.27
CA TYR A 429 3.62 -7.88 13.17
C TYR A 429 3.94 -6.38 13.05
N GLY A 430 4.61 -5.77 14.04
CA GLY A 430 5.07 -4.38 13.96
C GLY A 430 3.98 -3.31 14.03
N ASN A 431 2.72 -3.71 14.19
CA ASN A 431 1.62 -2.80 14.55
C ASN A 431 1.78 -2.33 15.98
#